data_AF-A0A0J9U4S7-F1
#
_entry.id   AF-A0A0J9U4S7-F1
#
_cell.length_a   1.000
_cell.length_b   1.000
_cell.length_c   1.000
_cell.angle_alpha   90.00
_cell.angle_beta   90.00
_cell.angle_gamma   90.00
#
_symmetry.space_group_name_H-M   'P 1'
#
loop_
_entity.id
_entity.type
_entity.pdbx_description
1 polymer ?
#
loop_
_entity_poly.entity_id
_entity_poly.type
_entity_poly.pdbx_seq_one_letter_code
_entity_poly.pdbx_strand_id
1 'polypeptide(L)'
;MLKELLDNWDSTLSSLGMVENNNKMCEYLNYWIHHKTKGNRHRSKIIKLFYYRWDDLNNLKNKNKHCKHKNFNIGEKEFTRKKDLYEFLEFYDSIKGKLEKGESTNNAKYCDYIKSNFEKYYYMVQEDKCKNSSIYSDEIYLFQKKFKNNNEITPLKEKCTGKYLDLVFKEEFGEMKSSANLHEANRPERFSPNADTVALTRGDISERSHTVENVLKQLPSHKTYEKLNSKENVDKYCSDCMDIIHLEFDHPGINHFCRMLSKNLRELSEMDSAKSKDRCEYFTHWMNEEIWKKLMNILLNIGHTINNKLRKNHCPYDFNRNYTYKELQERKDLHDFFKNYKKIETKDSSIIYTFRNMDR
;
A
#
# COMPACT_ATOMS: atom_id res chain seq x y z
N MET A 1 8.34 7.06 -42.67
CA MET A 1 8.37 6.58 -41.27
C MET A 1 7.71 5.21 -41.06
N LEU A 2 6.37 5.06 -40.95
CA LEU A 2 5.77 3.72 -40.66
C LEU A 2 6.09 2.68 -41.75
N LYS A 3 5.98 3.11 -43.01
CA LYS A 3 6.36 2.29 -44.17
C LYS A 3 7.84 1.89 -44.12
N GLU A 4 8.76 2.84 -43.91
CA GLU A 4 10.20 2.56 -43.75
C GLU A 4 10.51 1.63 -42.56
N LEU A 5 9.83 1.80 -41.42
CA LEU A 5 9.98 0.92 -40.24
C LEU A 5 9.55 -0.52 -40.53
N LEU A 6 8.48 -0.69 -41.31
CA LEU A 6 7.91 -2.00 -41.65
C LEU A 6 8.57 -2.65 -42.86
N ASP A 7 9.12 -1.85 -43.77
CA ASP A 7 9.90 -2.28 -44.94
C ASP A 7 11.33 -2.70 -44.51
N ASN A 8 11.96 -1.95 -43.60
CA ASN A 8 13.24 -2.31 -43.00
C ASN A 8 13.08 -3.22 -41.77
N TRP A 9 11.94 -3.88 -41.61
CA TRP A 9 11.60 -4.63 -40.39
C TRP A 9 12.63 -5.71 -40.05
N ASP A 10 13.05 -6.51 -41.03
CA ASP A 10 14.04 -7.58 -40.84
C ASP A 10 15.45 -7.03 -40.53
N SER A 11 15.84 -5.92 -41.19
CA SER A 11 17.08 -5.19 -40.89
C SER A 11 17.05 -4.56 -39.48
N THR A 12 15.92 -3.97 -39.10
CA THR A 12 15.71 -3.33 -37.79
C THR A 12 15.74 -4.39 -36.69
N LEU A 13 15.04 -5.52 -36.88
CA LEU A 13 15.09 -6.70 -36.00
C LEU A 13 16.52 -7.19 -35.79
N SER A 14 17.30 -7.26 -36.87
CA SER A 14 18.70 -7.71 -36.83
C SER A 14 19.59 -6.71 -36.10
N SER A 15 19.43 -5.40 -36.35
CA SER A 15 20.20 -4.33 -35.69
C SER A 15 19.90 -4.20 -34.19
N LEU A 16 18.71 -4.58 -33.75
CA LEU A 16 18.30 -4.59 -32.35
C LEU A 16 18.66 -5.90 -31.63
N GLY A 17 19.28 -6.86 -32.31
CA GLY A 17 19.62 -8.17 -31.74
C GLY A 17 18.40 -9.03 -31.41
N MET A 18 17.25 -8.80 -32.07
CA MET A 18 15.95 -9.43 -31.77
C MET A 18 15.55 -10.54 -32.75
N VAL A 19 16.53 -11.18 -33.38
CA VAL A 19 16.38 -12.10 -34.53
C VAL A 19 15.44 -13.29 -34.25
N GLU A 20 15.21 -13.65 -32.99
CA GLU A 20 14.43 -14.84 -32.62
C GLU A 20 13.02 -14.58 -32.05
N ASN A 21 12.53 -13.34 -31.96
CA ASN A 21 11.23 -13.10 -31.30
C ASN A 21 10.40 -11.97 -31.92
N ASN A 22 9.83 -12.22 -33.10
CA ASN A 22 8.89 -11.32 -33.80
C ASN A 22 7.84 -10.72 -32.86
N ASN A 23 7.34 -11.50 -31.89
CA ASN A 23 6.33 -11.04 -30.94
C ASN A 23 6.82 -9.90 -30.03
N LYS A 24 8.09 -9.88 -29.60
CA LYS A 24 8.61 -8.82 -28.73
C LYS A 24 8.64 -7.47 -29.43
N MET A 25 9.16 -7.43 -30.65
CA MET A 25 9.22 -6.17 -31.41
C MET A 25 7.82 -5.62 -31.72
N CYS A 26 6.84 -6.52 -31.91
CA CYS A 26 5.43 -6.13 -32.01
C CYS A 26 4.92 -5.48 -30.72
N GLU A 27 5.23 -6.02 -29.55
CA GLU A 27 4.87 -5.40 -28.26
C GLU A 27 5.50 -4.00 -28.12
N TYR A 28 6.79 -3.85 -28.44
CA TYR A 28 7.45 -2.55 -28.41
C TYR A 28 6.78 -1.54 -29.34
N LEU A 29 6.46 -1.95 -30.57
CA LEU A 29 5.79 -1.06 -31.52
C LEU A 29 4.40 -0.64 -31.02
N ASN A 30 3.65 -1.57 -30.41
CA ASN A 30 2.36 -1.30 -29.80
C ASN A 30 2.46 -0.22 -28.71
N TYR A 31 3.40 -0.38 -27.77
CA TYR A 31 3.64 0.63 -26.73
C TYR A 31 4.14 1.97 -27.31
N TRP A 32 5.02 1.92 -28.31
CA TRP A 32 5.61 3.12 -28.92
C TRP A 32 4.56 3.98 -29.63
N ILE A 33 3.69 3.39 -30.47
CA ILE A 33 2.63 4.14 -31.18
C ILE A 33 1.68 4.80 -30.19
N HIS A 34 1.25 4.06 -29.17
CA HIS A 34 0.36 4.58 -28.14
C HIS A 34 1.02 5.65 -27.26
N HIS A 35 2.32 5.57 -27.01
CA HIS A 35 3.06 6.61 -26.31
C HIS A 35 3.20 7.88 -27.16
N LYS A 36 3.55 7.75 -28.45
CA LYS A 36 3.72 8.89 -29.36
C LYS A 36 2.44 9.67 -29.64
N THR A 37 1.29 9.02 -29.49
CA THR A 37 -0.03 9.66 -29.68
C THR A 37 -0.64 10.19 -28.37
N LYS A 38 0.13 10.24 -27.27
CA LYS A 38 -0.33 10.75 -25.96
C LYS A 38 -0.68 12.24 -26.03
N GLY A 39 -1.75 12.65 -25.34
CA GLY A 39 -2.22 14.04 -25.34
C GLY A 39 -2.78 14.59 -26.67
N ASN A 40 -2.82 13.78 -27.73
CA ASN A 40 -3.30 14.22 -29.03
C ASN A 40 -4.84 14.16 -29.10
N ARG A 41 -5.50 15.28 -29.41
CA ARG A 41 -6.98 15.36 -29.56
C ARG A 41 -7.57 14.43 -30.63
N HIS A 42 -6.75 13.99 -31.60
CA HIS A 42 -7.11 13.08 -32.67
C HIS A 42 -6.52 11.67 -32.49
N ARG A 43 -6.03 11.33 -31.29
CA ARG A 43 -5.40 10.04 -30.95
C ARG A 43 -6.16 8.84 -31.51
N SER A 44 -7.47 8.75 -31.28
CA SER A 44 -8.30 7.65 -31.76
C SER A 44 -8.27 7.51 -33.29
N LYS A 45 -8.40 8.61 -34.03
CA LYS A 45 -8.33 8.62 -35.50
C LYS A 45 -6.95 8.22 -35.99
N ILE A 46 -5.89 8.73 -35.36
CA ILE A 46 -4.50 8.40 -35.71
C ILE A 46 -4.24 6.91 -35.51
N ILE A 47 -4.55 6.36 -34.33
CA ILE A 47 -4.35 4.94 -34.04
C ILE A 47 -5.12 4.07 -35.03
N LYS A 48 -6.38 4.42 -35.33
CA LYS A 48 -7.20 3.67 -36.31
C LYS A 48 -6.57 3.64 -37.70
N LEU A 49 -6.07 4.77 -38.19
CA LEU A 49 -5.38 4.84 -39.49
C LEU A 49 -4.05 4.07 -39.48
N PHE A 50 -3.30 4.16 -38.39
CA PHE A 50 -2.07 3.37 -38.21
C PHE A 50 -2.37 1.88 -38.24
N TYR A 51 -3.42 1.43 -37.56
CA TYR A 51 -3.77 0.02 -37.46
C TYR A 51 -4.31 -0.54 -38.77
N TYR A 52 -5.13 0.24 -39.49
CA TYR A 52 -5.51 -0.10 -40.87
C TYR A 52 -4.28 -0.35 -41.74
N ARG A 53 -3.30 0.57 -41.72
CA ARG A 53 -2.08 0.42 -42.51
C ARG A 53 -1.19 -0.73 -42.02
N TRP A 54 -1.17 -0.98 -40.71
CA TRP A 54 -0.43 -2.10 -40.12
C TRP A 54 -1.02 -3.43 -40.60
N ASP A 55 -2.34 -3.58 -40.60
CA ASP A 55 -3.02 -4.79 -41.06
C ASP A 55 -2.78 -5.06 -42.56
N ASP A 56 -2.84 -4.03 -43.41
CA ASP A 56 -2.46 -4.15 -44.82
C ASP A 56 -1.06 -4.72 -44.98
N LEU A 57 -0.11 -4.22 -44.19
CA LEU A 57 1.29 -4.65 -44.25
C LEU A 57 1.50 -6.06 -43.70
N ASN A 58 0.72 -6.48 -42.70
CA ASN A 58 0.70 -7.86 -42.22
C ASN A 58 0.24 -8.81 -43.33
N ASN A 59 -0.81 -8.44 -44.07
CA ASN A 59 -1.36 -9.28 -45.15
C ASN A 59 -0.40 -9.50 -46.33
N LEU A 60 0.65 -8.67 -46.45
CA LEU A 60 1.69 -8.81 -47.47
C LEU A 60 2.86 -9.70 -47.02
N LYS A 61 2.92 -10.12 -45.74
CA LYS A 61 4.01 -10.93 -45.19
C LYS A 61 3.61 -12.41 -45.08
N ASN A 62 4.61 -13.30 -45.05
CA ASN A 62 4.40 -14.72 -44.73
C ASN A 62 3.74 -14.88 -43.34
N LYS A 63 2.83 -15.86 -43.19
CA LYS A 63 2.03 -16.10 -41.97
C LYS A 63 2.85 -16.13 -40.67
N ASN A 64 4.09 -16.62 -40.71
CA ASN A 64 4.97 -16.75 -39.53
C ASN A 64 5.63 -15.43 -39.08
N LYS A 65 5.39 -14.31 -39.79
CA LYS A 65 5.91 -12.97 -39.46
C LYS A 65 4.79 -11.96 -39.11
N HIS A 66 3.56 -12.43 -38.87
CA HIS A 66 2.45 -11.54 -38.53
C HIS A 66 2.66 -10.85 -37.19
N CYS A 67 2.48 -9.53 -37.19
CA CYS A 67 2.69 -8.68 -36.05
C CYS A 67 1.38 -8.01 -35.65
N LYS A 68 0.71 -8.49 -34.60
CA LYS A 68 -0.63 -7.99 -34.24
C LYS A 68 -0.53 -6.65 -33.49
N HIS A 69 -1.36 -5.70 -33.89
CA HIS A 69 -1.57 -4.50 -33.10
C HIS A 69 -2.46 -4.79 -31.88
N LYS A 70 -2.33 -3.96 -30.85
CA LYS A 70 -3.05 -4.03 -29.58
C LYS A 70 -3.78 -2.73 -29.32
N ASN A 71 -5.09 -2.80 -29.12
CA ASN A 71 -5.86 -1.65 -28.69
C ASN A 71 -5.75 -1.49 -27.17
N PHE A 72 -5.14 -0.40 -26.72
CA PHE A 72 -5.15 -0.01 -25.30
C PHE A 72 -6.37 0.86 -25.01
N ASN A 73 -7.51 0.24 -24.74
CA ASN A 73 -8.76 0.91 -24.36
C ASN A 73 -8.78 1.29 -22.87
N ILE A 74 -7.76 2.02 -22.43
CA ILE A 74 -7.53 2.37 -21.03
C ILE A 74 -7.10 3.84 -20.91
N GLY A 75 -7.18 4.39 -19.69
CA GLY A 75 -6.73 5.76 -19.42
C GLY A 75 -5.21 5.93 -19.58
N GLU A 76 -4.76 7.18 -19.75
CA GLU A 76 -3.34 7.47 -19.97
C GLU A 76 -2.46 7.08 -18.77
N LYS A 77 -2.99 7.16 -17.55
CA LYS A 77 -2.28 6.77 -16.32
C LYS A 77 -2.05 5.26 -16.30
N GLU A 78 -3.10 4.49 -16.56
CA GLU A 78 -3.08 3.03 -16.66
C GLU A 78 -2.13 2.57 -17.77
N PHE A 79 -2.20 3.19 -18.95
CA PHE A 79 -1.29 2.90 -20.05
C PHE A 79 0.17 3.18 -19.70
N THR A 80 0.45 4.31 -19.03
CA THR A 80 1.82 4.66 -18.62
C THR A 80 2.37 3.60 -17.66
N ARG A 81 1.58 3.13 -16.69
CA ARG A 81 2.01 2.06 -15.76
C ARG A 81 2.26 0.73 -16.48
N LYS A 82 1.40 0.32 -17.41
CA LYS A 82 1.61 -0.88 -18.24
C LYS A 82 2.95 -0.80 -18.98
N LYS A 83 3.18 0.31 -19.68
CA LYS A 83 4.41 0.55 -20.43
C LYS A 83 5.64 0.51 -19.54
N ASP A 84 5.62 1.24 -18.43
CA ASP A 84 6.76 1.31 -17.49
C ASP A 84 7.12 -0.08 -16.96
N LEU A 85 6.11 -0.88 -16.56
CA LEU A 85 6.35 -2.21 -16.03
C LEU A 85 6.86 -3.18 -17.11
N TYR A 86 6.33 -3.08 -18.33
CA TYR A 86 6.83 -3.84 -19.48
C TYR A 86 8.31 -3.53 -19.77
N GLU A 87 8.68 -2.25 -19.84
CA GLU A 87 10.07 -1.84 -20.08
C GLU A 87 11.00 -2.32 -18.95
N PHE A 88 10.55 -2.23 -17.69
CA PHE A 88 11.30 -2.78 -16.56
C PHE A 88 11.58 -4.28 -16.72
N LEU A 89 10.58 -5.07 -17.06
CA LEU A 89 10.72 -6.52 -17.24
C LEU A 89 11.71 -6.88 -18.35
N GLU A 90 11.74 -6.10 -19.42
CA GLU A 90 12.66 -6.31 -20.54
C GLU A 90 14.10 -5.92 -20.19
N PHE A 91 14.31 -4.81 -19.46
CA PHE A 91 15.65 -4.39 -19.08
C PHE A 91 16.21 -5.09 -17.84
N TYR A 92 15.37 -5.82 -17.08
CA TYR A 92 15.76 -6.42 -15.82
C TYR A 92 17.01 -7.31 -15.93
N ASP A 93 17.13 -8.15 -16.96
CA ASP A 93 18.26 -9.09 -17.07
C ASP A 93 19.58 -8.34 -17.28
N SER A 94 19.54 -7.20 -18.00
CA SER A 94 20.69 -6.29 -18.13
C SER A 94 21.04 -5.61 -16.80
N ILE A 95 20.02 -5.19 -16.04
CA ILE A 95 20.21 -4.59 -14.71
C ILE A 95 20.81 -5.60 -13.75
N LYS A 96 20.28 -6.84 -13.74
CA LYS A 96 20.77 -7.96 -12.95
C LYS A 96 22.24 -8.26 -13.26
N GLY A 97 22.61 -8.37 -14.54
CA GLY A 97 23.99 -8.61 -14.93
C GLY A 97 24.96 -7.49 -14.49
N LYS A 98 24.49 -6.24 -14.41
CA LYS A 98 25.27 -5.13 -13.85
C LYS A 98 25.39 -5.20 -12.32
N LEU A 99 24.33 -5.62 -11.64
CA LEU A 99 24.32 -5.87 -10.18
C LEU A 99 25.17 -7.08 -9.78
N GLU A 100 25.38 -8.06 -10.66
CA GLU A 100 26.24 -9.24 -10.42
C GLU A 100 27.73 -8.94 -10.45
N LYS A 101 28.16 -7.97 -11.25
CA LYS A 101 29.58 -7.66 -11.43
C LYS A 101 30.22 -6.90 -10.26
N GLY A 102 29.48 -6.60 -9.18
CA GLY A 102 30.01 -6.13 -7.88
C GLY A 102 30.65 -4.74 -7.84
N GLU A 103 31.07 -4.17 -8.97
CA GLU A 103 31.98 -3.01 -9.02
C GLU A 103 31.31 -1.67 -9.32
N SER A 104 29.98 -1.60 -9.45
CA SER A 104 29.32 -0.35 -9.84
C SER A 104 29.03 0.54 -8.62
N THR A 105 29.58 1.76 -8.62
CA THR A 105 29.17 2.87 -7.73
C THR A 105 27.67 3.21 -7.82
N ASN A 106 26.95 2.59 -8.76
CA ASN A 106 25.53 2.79 -9.01
C ASN A 106 24.63 1.65 -8.50
N ASN A 107 25.14 0.65 -7.75
CA ASN A 107 24.32 -0.45 -7.23
C ASN A 107 23.11 0.04 -6.42
N ALA A 108 23.31 1.07 -5.58
CA ALA A 108 22.22 1.70 -4.85
C ALA A 108 21.14 2.26 -5.80
N LYS A 109 21.53 2.96 -6.87
CA LYS A 109 20.61 3.49 -7.88
C LYS A 109 19.86 2.39 -8.63
N TYR A 110 20.50 1.27 -8.92
CA TYR A 110 19.83 0.11 -9.50
C TYR A 110 18.81 -0.49 -8.54
N CYS A 111 19.16 -0.64 -7.26
CA CYS A 111 18.23 -1.11 -6.25
C CYS A 111 17.06 -0.15 -6.04
N ASP A 112 17.28 1.17 -6.09
CA ASP A 112 16.21 2.18 -6.02
C ASP A 112 15.28 2.10 -7.24
N TYR A 113 15.86 1.94 -8.44
CA TYR A 113 15.08 1.75 -9.65
C TYR A 113 14.23 0.46 -9.61
N ILE A 114 14.81 -0.64 -9.13
CA ILE A 114 14.10 -1.91 -8.92
C ILE A 114 12.98 -1.71 -7.91
N LYS A 115 13.26 -1.10 -6.75
CA LYS A 115 12.27 -0.81 -5.70
C LYS A 115 11.08 -0.04 -6.26
N SER A 116 11.32 1.05 -6.99
CA SER A 116 10.26 1.87 -7.59
C SER A 116 9.37 1.05 -8.56
N ASN A 117 9.95 0.11 -9.32
CA ASN A 117 9.15 -0.74 -10.22
C ASN A 117 8.37 -1.82 -9.48
N PHE A 118 8.89 -2.34 -8.36
CA PHE A 118 8.14 -3.22 -7.46
C PHE A 118 6.98 -2.47 -6.77
N GLU A 119 7.19 -1.23 -6.34
CA GLU A 119 6.14 -0.34 -5.83
C GLU A 119 5.04 -0.11 -6.87
N LYS A 120 5.41 0.14 -8.12
CA LYS A 120 4.44 0.25 -9.25
C LYS A 120 3.66 -1.04 -9.47
N TYR A 121 4.33 -2.20 -9.52
CA TYR A 121 3.66 -3.50 -9.63
C TYR A 121 2.67 -3.70 -8.50
N TYR A 122 3.07 -3.42 -7.26
CA TYR A 122 2.20 -3.55 -6.10
C TYR A 122 0.98 -2.62 -6.19
N TYR A 123 1.17 -1.36 -6.60
CA TYR A 123 0.07 -0.44 -6.89
C TYR A 123 -0.90 -1.01 -7.93
N MET A 124 -0.40 -1.57 -9.04
CA MET A 124 -1.23 -2.13 -10.11
C MET A 124 -2.08 -3.30 -9.59
N VAL A 125 -1.49 -4.21 -8.81
CA VAL A 125 -2.21 -5.32 -8.16
C VAL A 125 -3.32 -4.80 -7.24
N GLN A 126 -3.01 -3.82 -6.39
CA GLN A 126 -4.00 -3.26 -5.47
C GLN A 126 -5.10 -2.49 -6.21
N GLU A 127 -4.77 -1.74 -7.26
CA GLU A 127 -5.74 -0.99 -8.05
C GLU A 127 -6.76 -1.92 -8.71
N ASP A 128 -6.31 -3.00 -9.34
CA ASP A 128 -7.20 -3.99 -9.96
C ASP A 128 -8.06 -4.69 -8.90
N LYS A 129 -7.48 -5.08 -7.76
CA LYS A 129 -8.24 -5.66 -6.64
C LYS A 129 -9.32 -4.70 -6.13
N CYS A 130 -8.97 -3.43 -5.92
CA CYS A 130 -9.87 -2.41 -5.38
C CYS A 130 -10.99 -2.02 -6.33
N LYS A 131 -10.71 -1.95 -7.64
CA LYS A 131 -11.68 -1.59 -8.66
C LYS A 131 -12.46 -2.80 -9.18
N ASN A 132 -12.12 -4.01 -8.73
CA ASN A 132 -12.58 -5.26 -9.32
C ASN A 132 -12.40 -5.26 -10.85
N SER A 133 -11.21 -4.85 -11.28
CA SER A 133 -10.81 -4.77 -12.69
C SER A 133 -9.69 -5.75 -13.02
N SER A 134 -9.44 -5.93 -14.30
CA SER A 134 -8.41 -6.80 -14.85
C SER A 134 -7.51 -6.03 -15.83
N ILE A 135 -7.28 -4.75 -15.54
CA ILE A 135 -6.56 -3.86 -16.46
C ILE A 135 -5.13 -4.34 -16.63
N TYR A 136 -4.50 -4.85 -15.57
CA TYR A 136 -3.08 -5.19 -15.53
C TYR A 136 -2.79 -6.71 -15.51
N SER A 137 -3.78 -7.55 -15.82
CA SER A 137 -3.64 -9.02 -15.73
C SER A 137 -2.40 -9.56 -16.43
N ASP A 138 -2.12 -9.09 -17.65
CA ASP A 138 -0.97 -9.54 -18.43
C ASP A 138 0.35 -9.15 -17.78
N GLU A 139 0.50 -7.90 -17.33
CA GLU A 139 1.73 -7.43 -16.71
C GLU A 139 1.93 -8.07 -15.34
N ILE A 140 0.86 -8.28 -14.57
CA ILE A 140 0.90 -8.97 -13.28
C ILE A 140 1.39 -10.40 -13.49
N TYR A 141 0.83 -11.12 -14.47
CA TYR A 141 1.25 -12.48 -14.80
C TYR A 141 2.73 -12.54 -15.20
N LEU A 142 3.18 -11.66 -16.10
CA LEU A 142 4.57 -11.63 -16.55
C LEU A 142 5.54 -11.30 -15.41
N PHE A 143 5.18 -10.37 -14.54
CA PHE A 143 5.96 -10.02 -13.37
C PHE A 143 6.08 -11.19 -12.40
N GLN A 144 4.97 -11.84 -12.05
CA GLN A 144 4.98 -13.01 -11.16
C GLN A 144 5.79 -14.16 -11.76
N LYS A 145 5.61 -14.44 -13.05
CA LYS A 145 6.41 -15.45 -13.75
C LYS A 145 7.90 -15.17 -13.61
N LYS A 146 8.32 -13.92 -13.83
CA LYS A 146 9.74 -13.53 -13.79
C LYS A 146 10.32 -13.54 -12.37
N PHE A 147 9.60 -13.01 -11.38
CA PHE A 147 10.16 -12.79 -10.04
C PHE A 147 9.81 -13.88 -9.02
N LYS A 148 8.57 -14.38 -9.06
CA LYS A 148 8.09 -15.41 -8.13
C LYS A 148 8.44 -16.80 -8.66
N ASN A 149 8.03 -17.13 -9.88
CA ASN A 149 8.13 -18.51 -10.39
C ASN A 149 9.57 -18.89 -10.75
N ASN A 150 10.37 -17.95 -11.28
CA ASN A 150 11.78 -18.18 -11.58
C ASN A 150 12.72 -17.94 -10.37
N ASN A 151 12.18 -17.69 -9.18
CA ASN A 151 12.94 -17.44 -7.94
C ASN A 151 13.98 -16.30 -8.02
N GLU A 152 13.75 -15.30 -8.88
CA GLU A 152 14.62 -14.12 -8.99
C GLU A 152 14.55 -13.20 -7.77
N ILE A 153 13.52 -13.34 -6.93
CA ILE A 153 13.34 -12.52 -5.74
C ILE A 153 14.43 -12.76 -4.68
N THR A 154 14.89 -14.00 -4.53
CA THR A 154 15.87 -14.40 -3.51
C THR A 154 17.23 -13.70 -3.72
N PRO A 155 17.89 -13.81 -4.90
CA PRO A 155 19.15 -13.12 -5.12
C PRO A 155 18.99 -11.59 -5.11
N LEU A 156 17.82 -11.06 -5.50
CA LEU A 156 17.56 -9.62 -5.42
C LEU A 156 17.52 -9.09 -4.00
N LYS A 157 16.95 -9.83 -3.05
CA LYS A 157 16.92 -9.42 -1.64
C LYS A 157 18.30 -9.30 -1.03
N GLU A 158 19.17 -10.26 -1.36
CA GLU A 158 20.55 -10.27 -0.86
C GLU A 158 21.31 -9.05 -1.36
N LYS A 159 21.09 -8.66 -2.63
CA LYS A 159 21.77 -7.50 -3.23
C LYS A 159 21.16 -6.15 -2.87
N CYS A 160 19.84 -6.11 -2.77
CA CYS A 160 19.06 -4.92 -2.48
C CYS A 160 18.45 -5.04 -1.07
N THR A 161 19.32 -5.25 -0.08
CA THR A 161 18.92 -5.41 1.32
C THR A 161 18.16 -4.18 1.81
N GLY A 162 17.14 -4.39 2.66
CA GLY A 162 16.34 -3.31 3.23
C GLY A 162 15.32 -2.66 2.29
N LYS A 163 15.13 -3.19 1.06
CA LYS A 163 14.13 -2.68 0.10
C LYS A 163 12.79 -3.42 0.13
N TYR A 164 12.68 -4.46 0.96
CA TYR A 164 11.44 -5.22 1.19
C TYR A 164 10.71 -5.69 -0.08
N LEU A 165 11.46 -6.11 -1.10
CA LEU A 165 10.92 -6.43 -2.43
C LEU A 165 9.92 -7.60 -2.43
N ASP A 166 9.96 -8.50 -1.46
CA ASP A 166 9.03 -9.64 -1.37
C ASP A 166 7.67 -9.31 -0.80
N LEU A 167 7.48 -8.11 -0.23
CA LEU A 167 6.18 -7.71 0.30
C LEU A 167 5.09 -7.81 -0.76
N VAL A 168 5.45 -7.62 -2.03
CA VAL A 168 4.51 -7.66 -3.17
C VAL A 168 3.91 -9.04 -3.43
N PHE A 169 4.45 -10.11 -2.84
CA PHE A 169 3.97 -11.49 -3.02
C PHE A 169 3.21 -12.04 -1.83
N LYS A 170 3.04 -11.27 -0.76
CA LYS A 170 2.29 -11.69 0.42
C LYS A 170 0.80 -11.48 0.17
N GLU A 171 0.03 -12.57 0.21
CA GLU A 171 -1.43 -12.58 -0.04
C GLU A 171 -2.21 -11.85 1.06
N GLU A 172 -1.72 -11.94 2.29
CA GLU A 172 -2.25 -11.23 3.44
C GLU A 172 -1.09 -10.58 4.19
N PHE A 173 -1.17 -9.27 4.39
CA PHE A 173 -0.39 -8.65 5.45
C PHE A 173 -1.02 -9.09 6.77
N GLY A 174 -0.54 -10.22 7.28
CA GLY A 174 -0.56 -10.46 8.72
C GLY A 174 -0.02 -9.21 9.39
N GLU A 175 -0.74 -8.74 10.41
CA GLU A 175 -0.47 -7.54 11.20
C GLU A 175 1.00 -7.12 11.15
N MET A 176 1.26 -5.86 10.77
CA MET A 176 2.57 -5.23 10.90
C MET A 176 3.15 -5.66 12.24
N LYS A 177 4.17 -6.53 12.22
CA LYS A 177 4.84 -6.98 13.45
C LYS A 177 5.15 -5.70 14.21
N SER A 178 4.70 -5.63 15.46
CA SER A 178 5.02 -4.47 16.30
C SER A 178 6.52 -4.21 16.18
N SER A 179 6.90 -2.93 16.23
CA SER A 179 8.30 -2.51 16.14
C SER A 179 9.23 -3.19 17.17
N ALA A 180 8.68 -3.97 18.11
CA ALA A 180 9.39 -4.89 18.99
C ALA A 180 10.22 -5.97 18.25
N ASN A 181 9.97 -6.26 16.97
CA ASN A 181 10.70 -7.29 16.22
C ASN A 181 11.53 -6.79 15.02
N LEU A 182 11.79 -5.48 14.90
CA LEU A 182 12.79 -4.97 13.94
C LEU A 182 14.18 -5.03 14.58
N HIS A 183 15.15 -5.65 13.89
CA HIS A 183 16.56 -5.55 14.27
C HIS A 183 16.96 -4.07 14.38
N GLU A 184 17.60 -3.75 15.50
CA GLU A 184 18.02 -2.42 15.96
C GLU A 184 18.79 -1.59 14.91
N ALA A 185 19.38 -2.26 13.91
CA ALA A 185 20.16 -1.66 12.84
C ALA A 185 19.35 -0.90 11.75
N ASN A 186 18.03 -1.04 11.69
CA ASN A 186 17.20 -0.43 10.64
C ASN A 186 16.32 0.74 11.14
N ARG A 187 16.60 1.30 12.31
CA ARG A 187 15.87 2.47 12.82
C ARG A 187 16.45 3.75 12.21
N PRO A 188 15.65 4.65 11.62
CA PRO A 188 16.12 5.99 11.25
C PRO A 188 16.67 6.69 12.50
N GLU A 189 17.86 7.28 12.39
CA GLU A 189 18.49 8.07 13.45
C GLU A 189 17.51 9.13 13.96
N ARG A 190 17.37 9.22 15.29
CA ARG A 190 16.59 10.27 15.95
C ARG A 190 17.15 11.63 15.51
N PHE A 191 16.35 12.44 14.83
CA PHE A 191 16.52 13.89 14.90
C PHE A 191 16.14 14.31 16.33
N SER A 192 17.15 14.53 17.16
CA SER A 192 17.02 15.06 18.51
C SER A 192 17.42 16.53 18.49
N PRO A 193 16.52 17.46 18.83
CA PRO A 193 16.91 18.69 19.50
C PRO A 193 16.88 18.39 21.01
N ASN A 194 18.08 18.23 21.57
CA ASN A 194 18.44 18.31 23.00
C ASN A 194 17.40 17.81 24.01
N ALA A 195 17.56 16.56 24.44
CA ALA A 195 17.00 16.09 25.71
C ALA A 195 18.12 15.49 26.54
N ASP A 196 18.36 16.09 27.71
CA ASP A 196 19.13 15.48 28.78
C ASP A 196 18.62 14.05 29.02
N THR A 197 19.56 13.13 29.07
CA THR A 197 19.36 11.70 29.17
C THR A 197 18.50 11.32 30.38
N VAL A 198 17.24 10.92 30.12
CA VAL A 198 16.54 9.96 30.96
C VAL A 198 16.51 8.63 30.21
N ALA A 199 17.32 7.70 30.70
CA ALA A 199 17.30 6.32 30.25
C ALA A 199 15.91 5.73 30.52
N LEU A 200 15.20 5.33 29.46
CA LEU A 200 13.95 4.59 29.55
C LEU A 200 14.27 3.17 30.04
N THR A 201 14.23 2.96 31.35
CA THR A 201 14.14 1.62 31.93
C THR A 201 12.82 0.99 31.54
N ARG A 202 12.92 -0.28 31.12
CA ARG A 202 11.87 -1.21 30.68
C ARG A 202 10.95 -1.66 31.85
N GLY A 203 10.64 -0.77 32.78
CA GLY A 203 9.80 -1.01 33.96
C GLY A 203 8.47 -0.26 33.84
N ASP A 204 7.39 -0.93 34.23
CA ASP A 204 6.01 -0.42 34.34
C ASP A 204 5.18 -0.41 33.05
N ILE A 205 5.14 -1.56 32.35
CA ILE A 205 3.86 -2.01 31.81
C ILE A 205 3.05 -2.45 33.03
N SER A 206 2.09 -1.64 33.46
CA SER A 206 1.10 -2.05 34.46
C SER A 206 0.42 -3.32 33.95
N GLU A 207 0.81 -4.49 34.48
CA GLU A 207 0.10 -5.75 34.26
C GLU A 207 -1.33 -5.57 34.79
N ARG A 208 -2.25 -5.26 33.89
CA ARG A 208 -3.67 -5.18 34.20
C ARG A 208 -4.09 -6.59 34.63
N SER A 209 -4.53 -6.74 35.89
CA SER A 209 -4.95 -8.04 36.43
C SER A 209 -5.98 -8.72 35.50
N HIS A 210 -5.83 -10.04 35.28
CA HIS A 210 -6.74 -10.83 34.45
C HIS A 210 -8.22 -10.66 34.84
N THR A 211 -8.50 -10.40 36.12
CA THR A 211 -9.85 -10.14 36.64
C THR A 211 -10.44 -8.85 36.06
N VAL A 212 -9.64 -7.80 35.96
CA VAL A 212 -10.03 -6.50 35.40
C VAL A 212 -10.33 -6.63 33.92
N GLU A 213 -9.49 -7.35 33.19
CA GLU A 213 -9.64 -7.53 31.75
C GLU A 213 -10.92 -8.31 31.39
N ASN A 214 -11.27 -9.32 32.20
CA ASN A 214 -12.53 -10.05 32.05
C ASN A 214 -13.77 -9.19 32.34
N VAL A 215 -13.68 -8.24 33.27
CA VAL A 215 -14.76 -7.27 33.52
C VAL A 215 -14.88 -6.29 32.35
N LEU A 216 -13.76 -5.76 31.85
CA LEU A 216 -13.75 -4.83 30.71
C LEU A 216 -14.38 -5.45 29.46
N LYS A 217 -14.14 -6.74 29.19
CA LYS A 217 -14.76 -7.49 28.08
C LYS A 217 -16.29 -7.49 28.11
N GLN A 218 -16.90 -7.36 29.28
CA GLN A 218 -18.35 -7.32 29.44
C GLN A 218 -18.95 -5.92 29.22
N LEU A 219 -18.11 -4.89 29.11
CA LEU A 219 -18.56 -3.51 28.97
C LEU A 219 -18.88 -3.17 27.49
N PRO A 220 -19.90 -2.32 27.24
CA PRO A 220 -20.20 -1.79 25.91
C PRO A 220 -19.03 -1.12 25.19
N SER A 221 -18.11 -0.49 25.94
CA SER A 221 -16.89 0.10 25.36
C SER A 221 -16.04 -0.96 24.65
N HIS A 222 -15.87 -2.14 25.25
CA HIS A 222 -15.11 -3.23 24.66
C HIS A 222 -15.67 -3.67 23.31
N LYS A 223 -17.00 -3.85 23.21
CA LYS A 223 -17.67 -4.18 21.94
C LYS A 223 -17.46 -3.10 20.86
N THR A 224 -17.29 -1.85 21.27
CA THR A 224 -17.01 -0.75 20.36
C THR A 224 -15.59 -0.85 19.80
N TYR A 225 -14.59 -1.11 20.66
CA TYR A 225 -13.21 -1.33 20.21
C TYR A 225 -13.05 -2.63 19.39
N GLU A 226 -13.76 -3.71 19.73
CA GLU A 226 -13.82 -4.93 18.90
C GLU A 226 -14.31 -4.61 17.48
N LYS A 227 -15.36 -3.77 17.36
CA LYS A 227 -15.85 -3.34 16.04
C LYS A 227 -14.81 -2.50 15.29
N LEU A 228 -14.14 -1.57 15.97
CA LEU A 228 -13.07 -0.77 15.38
C LEU A 228 -11.87 -1.64 14.93
N ASN A 229 -11.58 -2.72 15.64
CA ASN A 229 -10.52 -3.68 15.32
C ASN A 229 -10.92 -4.77 14.32
N SER A 230 -12.21 -4.92 14.02
CA SER A 230 -12.71 -5.95 13.09
C SER A 230 -12.10 -5.79 11.70
N LYS A 231 -11.67 -6.90 11.08
CA LYS A 231 -11.14 -6.92 9.71
C LYS A 231 -12.24 -7.11 8.65
N GLU A 232 -13.48 -7.21 9.08
CA GLU A 232 -14.62 -7.44 8.19
C GLU A 232 -14.82 -6.27 7.22
N ASN A 233 -15.02 -6.57 5.93
CA ASN A 233 -15.33 -5.59 4.88
C ASN A 233 -14.27 -4.49 4.64
N VAL A 234 -13.08 -4.59 5.23
CA VAL A 234 -12.00 -3.59 5.13
C VAL A 234 -11.59 -3.30 3.68
N ASP A 235 -11.58 -4.33 2.84
CA ASP A 235 -11.21 -4.20 1.42
C ASP A 235 -12.19 -3.33 0.61
N LYS A 236 -13.43 -3.10 1.07
CA LYS A 236 -14.36 -2.17 0.40
C LYS A 236 -13.86 -0.72 0.41
N TYR A 237 -12.95 -0.39 1.32
CA TYR A 237 -12.47 0.96 1.59
C TYR A 237 -11.06 1.23 1.07
N CYS A 238 -10.51 0.31 0.26
CA CYS A 238 -9.12 0.41 -0.18
C CYS A 238 -8.85 1.55 -1.19
N SER A 239 -9.87 2.06 -1.86
CA SER A 239 -9.74 3.21 -2.78
C SER A 239 -9.21 4.48 -2.09
N ASP A 240 -9.51 4.68 -0.80
CA ASP A 240 -9.02 5.83 -0.04
C ASP A 240 -7.51 5.75 0.26
N CYS A 241 -6.92 4.57 0.08
CA CYS A 241 -5.54 4.27 0.47
C CYS A 241 -4.58 4.15 -0.71
N MET A 242 -5.06 4.36 -1.94
CA MET A 242 -4.24 4.20 -3.15
C MET A 242 -3.04 5.15 -3.18
N ASP A 243 -3.18 6.37 -2.65
CA ASP A 243 -2.14 7.40 -2.68
C ASP A 243 -0.94 7.08 -1.76
N ILE A 244 -1.15 6.23 -0.74
CA ILE A 244 -0.12 5.88 0.24
C ILE A 244 0.53 4.51 -0.01
N ILE A 245 0.14 3.80 -1.07
CA ILE A 245 0.62 2.45 -1.36
C ILE A 245 2.15 2.37 -1.41
N HIS A 246 2.80 3.41 -1.91
CA HIS A 246 4.27 3.49 -1.99
C HIS A 246 4.94 3.36 -0.61
N LEU A 247 4.26 3.82 0.45
CA LEU A 247 4.78 3.74 1.82
C LEU A 247 4.80 2.31 2.37
N GLU A 248 4.13 1.34 1.72
CA GLU A 248 4.13 -0.05 2.17
C GLU A 248 5.53 -0.66 2.23
N PHE A 249 6.45 -0.18 1.38
CA PHE A 249 7.82 -0.67 1.32
C PHE A 249 8.72 -0.08 2.41
N ASP A 250 8.36 1.07 2.97
CA ASP A 250 9.09 1.72 4.06
C ASP A 250 8.41 1.47 5.41
N HIS A 251 7.09 1.23 5.38
CA HIS A 251 6.21 1.03 6.53
C HIS A 251 5.25 -0.15 6.24
N PRO A 252 5.74 -1.41 6.26
CA PRO A 252 4.93 -2.57 5.93
C PRO A 252 3.70 -2.70 6.81
N GLY A 253 2.51 -2.80 6.22
CA GLY A 253 1.21 -2.85 6.89
C GLY A 253 0.48 -1.50 6.98
N ILE A 254 1.07 -0.41 6.49
CA ILE A 254 0.43 0.91 6.47
C ILE A 254 -0.82 0.94 5.57
N ASN A 255 -0.82 0.22 4.45
CA ASN A 255 -1.97 0.12 3.55
C ASN A 255 -3.15 -0.56 4.27
N HIS A 256 -2.91 -1.70 4.91
CA HIS A 256 -3.93 -2.40 5.69
C HIS A 256 -4.51 -1.51 6.79
N PHE A 257 -3.64 -0.79 7.52
CA PHE A 257 -4.09 0.14 8.56
C PHE A 257 -4.92 1.29 7.98
N CYS A 258 -4.51 1.88 6.85
CA CYS A 258 -5.29 2.91 6.19
C CYS A 258 -6.71 2.42 5.84
N ARG A 259 -6.84 1.17 5.37
CA ARG A 259 -8.16 0.60 5.05
C ARG A 259 -9.02 0.44 6.30
N MET A 260 -8.42 -0.01 7.41
CA MET A 260 -9.09 -0.08 8.72
C MET A 260 -9.58 1.30 9.17
N LEU A 261 -8.70 2.30 9.06
CA LEU A 261 -9.01 3.69 9.37
C LEU A 261 -10.13 4.24 8.50
N SER A 262 -10.07 4.00 7.18
CA SER A 262 -11.11 4.42 6.24
C SER A 262 -12.47 3.79 6.55
N LYS A 263 -12.48 2.47 6.76
CA LYS A 263 -13.68 1.73 7.19
C LYS A 263 -14.29 2.37 8.43
N ASN A 264 -13.49 2.54 9.48
CA ASN A 264 -13.97 3.08 10.76
C ASN A 264 -14.54 4.49 10.59
N LEU A 265 -13.82 5.39 9.92
CA LEU A 265 -14.28 6.77 9.70
C LEU A 265 -15.56 6.82 8.86
N ARG A 266 -15.68 6.03 7.79
CA ARG A 266 -16.87 6.03 6.93
C ARG A 266 -18.08 5.41 7.63
N GLU A 267 -17.93 4.28 8.32
CA GLU A 267 -19.01 3.70 9.11
C GLU A 267 -19.50 4.65 10.21
N LEU A 268 -18.58 5.33 10.90
CA LEU A 268 -18.92 6.36 11.89
C LEU A 268 -19.67 7.53 11.25
N SER A 269 -19.25 7.94 10.05
CA SER A 269 -19.88 9.04 9.32
C SER A 269 -21.34 8.76 8.96
N GLU A 270 -21.70 7.51 8.71
CA GLU A 270 -23.04 7.14 8.26
C GLU A 270 -24.08 7.12 9.39
N MET A 271 -23.62 7.06 10.64
CA MET A 271 -24.46 6.95 11.84
C MET A 271 -25.32 8.21 12.10
N ASP A 272 -26.30 8.06 12.98
CA ASP A 272 -27.08 9.20 13.48
C ASP A 272 -26.19 10.19 14.24
N SER A 273 -26.32 11.48 13.90
CA SER A 273 -25.58 12.60 14.49
C SER A 273 -25.64 12.64 16.02
N ALA A 274 -26.77 12.28 16.63
CA ALA A 274 -26.93 12.26 18.09
C ALA A 274 -26.04 11.21 18.77
N LYS A 275 -25.63 10.15 18.05
CA LYS A 275 -24.73 9.09 18.53
C LYS A 275 -23.30 9.27 18.02
N SER A 276 -23.04 10.27 17.18
CA SER A 276 -21.76 10.47 16.50
C SER A 276 -20.68 10.98 17.45
N LYS A 277 -20.99 11.96 18.32
CA LYS A 277 -20.02 12.57 19.25
C LYS A 277 -19.40 11.53 20.21
N ASP A 278 -20.23 10.74 20.89
CA ASP A 278 -19.77 9.68 21.80
C ASP A 278 -18.88 8.64 21.10
N ARG A 279 -19.10 8.39 19.80
CA ARG A 279 -18.35 7.37 19.04
C ARG A 279 -17.04 7.91 18.46
N CYS A 280 -16.98 9.21 18.14
CA CYS A 280 -15.72 9.85 17.78
C CYS A 280 -14.73 9.90 18.97
N GLU A 281 -15.23 9.93 20.21
CA GLU A 281 -14.39 9.81 21.42
C GLU A 281 -13.72 8.42 21.48
N TYR A 282 -14.50 7.33 21.35
CA TYR A 282 -13.93 5.97 21.24
C TYR A 282 -12.92 5.83 20.09
N PHE A 283 -13.25 6.38 18.93
CA PHE A 283 -12.34 6.39 17.78
C PHE A 283 -11.04 7.15 18.07
N THR A 284 -11.11 8.27 18.79
CA THR A 284 -9.92 9.05 19.16
C THR A 284 -9.01 8.24 20.08
N HIS A 285 -9.56 7.59 21.10
CA HIS A 285 -8.77 6.70 21.97
C HIS A 285 -8.17 5.52 21.20
N TRP A 286 -8.95 4.91 20.30
CA TRP A 286 -8.45 3.84 19.43
C TRP A 286 -7.31 4.32 18.53
N MET A 287 -7.46 5.47 17.86
CA MET A 287 -6.42 6.07 17.02
C MET A 287 -5.15 6.35 17.82
N ASN A 288 -5.27 6.91 19.03
CA ASN A 288 -4.12 7.21 19.88
C ASN A 288 -3.30 5.96 20.20
N GLU A 289 -3.95 4.83 20.52
CA GLU A 289 -3.27 3.56 20.73
C GLU A 289 -2.55 3.07 19.47
N GLU A 290 -3.20 3.18 18.31
CA GLU A 290 -2.63 2.71 17.05
C GLU A 290 -1.46 3.58 16.57
N ILE A 291 -1.57 4.90 16.69
CA ILE A 291 -0.49 5.86 16.41
C ILE A 291 0.69 5.59 17.33
N TRP A 292 0.43 5.36 18.62
CA TRP A 292 1.49 5.09 19.58
C TRP A 292 2.23 3.78 19.28
N LYS A 293 1.50 2.69 19.01
CA LYS A 293 2.08 1.38 18.67
C LYS A 293 2.95 1.44 17.41
N LYS A 294 2.58 2.29 16.44
CA LYS A 294 3.13 2.28 15.08
C LYS A 294 4.03 3.49 14.76
N LEU A 295 4.09 4.50 15.63
CA LEU A 295 4.95 5.69 15.56
C LEU A 295 4.87 6.47 14.25
N MET A 296 3.69 6.61 13.65
CA MET A 296 3.56 7.19 12.32
C MET A 296 2.70 8.46 12.31
N ASN A 297 3.35 9.63 12.25
CA ASN A 297 2.71 10.91 11.89
C ASN A 297 1.96 10.84 10.57
N ILE A 298 2.39 9.93 9.69
CA ILE A 298 1.74 9.63 8.42
C ILE A 298 0.29 9.17 8.64
N LEU A 299 0.01 8.40 9.71
CA LEU A 299 -1.34 7.94 10.04
C LEU A 299 -2.26 9.11 10.41
N LEU A 300 -1.72 10.14 11.07
CA LEU A 300 -2.45 11.37 11.33
C LEU A 300 -2.83 12.07 10.03
N ASN A 301 -1.92 12.17 9.08
CA ASN A 301 -2.24 12.83 7.80
C ASN A 301 -3.29 12.04 7.00
N ILE A 302 -3.19 10.69 7.02
CA ILE A 302 -4.15 9.81 6.36
C ILE A 302 -5.54 9.98 6.97
N GLY A 303 -5.65 9.92 8.30
CA GLY A 303 -6.95 10.04 8.98
C GLY A 303 -7.59 11.40 8.75
N HIS A 304 -6.82 12.51 8.77
CA HIS A 304 -7.33 13.83 8.42
C HIS A 304 -7.80 13.89 6.97
N THR A 305 -7.04 13.32 6.04
CA THR A 305 -7.39 13.29 4.61
C THR A 305 -8.70 12.54 4.37
N ILE A 306 -8.87 11.38 4.99
CA ILE A 306 -10.10 10.59 4.88
C ILE A 306 -11.26 11.33 5.54
N ASN A 307 -11.07 11.85 6.75
CA ASN A 307 -12.10 12.56 7.49
C ASN A 307 -12.61 13.77 6.66
N ASN A 308 -11.72 14.55 6.05
CA ASN A 308 -12.08 15.69 5.20
C ASN A 308 -12.84 15.30 3.91
N LYS A 309 -12.77 14.04 3.46
CA LYS A 309 -13.54 13.53 2.33
C LYS A 309 -14.96 13.09 2.73
N LEU A 310 -15.28 13.03 4.02
CA LEU A 310 -16.61 12.64 4.51
C LEU A 310 -17.64 13.74 4.24
N ARG A 311 -18.90 13.35 4.04
CA ARG A 311 -20.00 14.29 3.77
C ARG A 311 -20.67 14.82 5.04
N LYS A 312 -20.59 14.07 6.13
CA LYS A 312 -21.27 14.36 7.40
C LYS A 312 -20.54 13.66 8.55
N ASN A 313 -20.88 14.05 9.79
CA ASN A 313 -20.43 13.36 11.01
C ASN A 313 -18.91 13.10 11.04
N HIS A 314 -18.15 14.17 10.80
CA HIS A 314 -16.70 14.15 10.91
C HIS A 314 -16.29 13.78 12.34
N CYS A 315 -15.25 12.96 12.48
CA CYS A 315 -14.58 12.74 13.76
C CYS A 315 -13.30 13.58 13.79
N PRO A 316 -13.36 14.85 14.22
CA PRO A 316 -12.14 15.60 14.46
C PRO A 316 -11.36 14.86 15.56
N TYR A 317 -10.10 14.61 15.29
CA TYR A 317 -9.17 14.09 16.28
C TYR A 317 -7.93 14.97 16.27
N ASP A 318 -7.34 15.15 17.44
CA ASP A 318 -6.06 15.82 17.60
C ASP A 318 -5.16 14.91 18.42
N PHE A 319 -3.96 14.65 17.91
CA PHE A 319 -2.96 13.84 18.59
C PHE A 319 -1.88 14.76 19.14
N ASN A 320 -1.92 14.98 20.43
CA ASN A 320 -0.87 15.70 21.12
C ASN A 320 0.31 14.77 21.41
N ARG A 321 1.43 15.02 20.72
CA ARG A 321 2.67 14.25 20.86
C ARG A 321 3.35 14.37 22.21
N ASN A 322 2.95 15.35 23.02
CA ASN A 322 3.52 15.55 24.35
C ASN A 322 2.97 14.53 25.36
N TYR A 323 1.86 13.85 25.07
CA TYR A 323 1.36 12.80 25.93
C TYR A 323 2.20 11.53 25.79
N THR A 324 2.57 10.98 26.94
CA THR A 324 3.15 9.65 27.10
C THR A 324 2.12 8.57 26.82
N TYR A 325 2.57 7.34 26.55
CA TYR A 325 1.69 6.18 26.43
C TYR A 325 0.76 6.02 27.63
N LYS A 326 1.33 6.15 28.84
CA LYS A 326 0.63 5.97 30.11
C LYS A 326 -0.51 6.99 30.24
N GLU A 327 -0.26 8.25 29.91
CA GLU A 327 -1.31 9.28 29.91
C GLU A 327 -2.42 9.00 28.89
N LEU A 328 -2.09 8.50 27.70
CA LEU A 328 -3.09 8.10 26.71
C LEU A 328 -3.94 6.92 27.20
N GLN A 329 -3.31 5.97 27.88
CA GLN A 329 -3.96 4.80 28.46
C GLN A 329 -4.90 5.20 29.62
N GLU A 330 -4.42 6.01 30.56
CA GLU A 330 -5.21 6.53 31.69
C GLU A 330 -6.43 7.33 31.20
N ARG A 331 -6.25 8.18 30.18
CA ARG A 331 -7.37 8.91 29.55
C ARG A 331 -8.41 7.99 28.95
N LYS A 332 -7.98 6.91 28.29
CA LYS A 332 -8.89 5.89 27.73
C LYS A 332 -9.63 5.16 28.85
N ASP A 333 -8.93 4.74 29.90
CA ASP A 333 -9.53 4.02 31.02
C ASP A 333 -10.57 4.87 31.75
N LEU A 334 -10.26 6.15 31.97
CA LEU A 334 -11.18 7.12 32.57
C LEU A 334 -12.41 7.36 31.69
N HIS A 335 -12.21 7.54 30.38
CA HIS A 335 -13.30 7.64 29.41
C HIS A 335 -14.22 6.40 29.47
N ASP A 336 -13.64 5.21 29.40
CA ASP A 336 -14.37 3.95 29.42
C ASP A 336 -15.11 3.77 30.76
N PHE A 337 -14.50 4.14 31.89
CA PHE A 337 -15.17 4.13 33.19
C PHE A 337 -16.43 5.00 33.17
N PHE A 338 -16.33 6.28 32.75
CA PHE A 338 -17.47 7.18 32.73
C PHE A 338 -18.58 6.73 31.76
N LYS A 339 -18.23 6.24 30.57
CA LYS A 339 -19.23 5.75 29.60
C LYS A 339 -19.97 4.51 30.09
N ASN A 340 -19.34 3.70 30.95
CA ASN A 340 -19.94 2.48 31.47
C ASN A 340 -20.47 2.62 32.90
N TYR A 341 -20.26 3.77 33.56
CA TYR A 341 -20.59 4.00 34.97
C TYR A 341 -22.00 3.55 35.34
N LYS A 342 -23.03 4.01 34.60
CA LYS A 342 -24.43 3.62 34.87
C LYS A 342 -24.69 2.12 34.78
N LYS A 343 -23.98 1.41 33.89
CA LYS A 343 -24.13 -0.05 33.74
C LYS A 343 -23.39 -0.81 34.84
N ILE A 344 -22.22 -0.31 35.23
CA ILE A 344 -21.45 -0.82 36.37
C ILE A 344 -22.26 -0.66 37.66
N GLU A 345 -22.93 0.49 37.83
CA GLU A 345 -23.81 0.77 38.96
C GLU A 345 -25.01 -0.19 39.04
N THR A 346 -25.56 -0.61 37.89
CA THR A 346 -26.71 -1.55 37.83
C THR A 346 -26.33 -3.03 37.87
N LYS A 347 -25.10 -3.40 37.52
CA LYS A 347 -24.58 -4.79 37.58
C LYS A 347 -23.75 -4.96 38.86
N ASP A 348 -24.45 -5.20 39.97
CA ASP A 348 -24.00 -5.84 41.21
C ASP A 348 -22.66 -5.39 41.86
N SER A 349 -22.70 -5.31 43.19
CA SER A 349 -21.70 -4.75 44.13
C SER A 349 -20.23 -5.19 43.95
N SER A 350 -19.96 -6.26 43.19
CA SER A 350 -18.64 -6.88 43.00
C SER A 350 -17.75 -6.15 41.97
N ILE A 351 -18.32 -5.51 40.94
CA ILE A 351 -17.54 -4.77 39.92
C ILE A 351 -17.04 -3.43 40.49
N ILE A 352 -17.87 -2.77 41.29
CA ILE A 352 -17.56 -1.48 41.93
C ILE A 352 -16.33 -1.60 42.86
N TYR A 353 -16.17 -2.75 43.54
CA TYR A 353 -15.04 -3.02 44.41
C TYR A 353 -13.70 -3.13 43.65
N THR A 354 -13.74 -3.57 42.39
CA THR A 354 -12.53 -3.73 41.56
C THR A 354 -12.04 -2.38 41.02
N PHE A 355 -12.95 -1.49 40.60
CA PHE A 355 -12.58 -0.16 40.12
C PHE A 355 -12.16 0.82 41.24
N ARG A 356 -12.78 0.73 42.43
CA ARG A 356 -12.38 1.59 43.58
C ARG A 356 -10.97 1.33 44.11
N ASN A 357 -10.40 0.16 43.83
CA ASN A 357 -9.05 -0.20 44.25
C ASN A 357 -7.97 0.13 43.19
N MET A 358 -8.32 0.80 42.08
CA MET A 358 -7.37 1.29 41.09
C MET A 358 -6.88 2.72 41.35
N ASP A 359 -7.56 3.47 42.23
CA ASP A 359 -7.21 4.84 42.64
C ASP A 359 -6.36 4.89 43.93
N ARG A 360 -5.75 3.77 44.33
CA ARG A 360 -4.74 3.68 45.40
C ARG A 360 -3.50 3.00 44.86
#